data_AF-A0A389MSS6-F1
#
_entry.id   AF-A0A389MSS6-F1
#
_cell.length_a   1.000
_cell.length_b   1.000
_cell.length_c   1.000
_cell.angle_alpha   90.00
_cell.angle_beta   90.00
_cell.angle_gamma   90.00
#
_symmetry.space_group_name_H-M   'P 1'
#
loop_
_entity.id
_entity.type
_entity.pdbx_description
1 polymer ?
#
loop_
_entity_poly.entity_id
_entity_poly.type
_entity_poly.pdbx_seq_one_letter_code
_entity_poly.pdbx_strand_id
1 'polypeptide(L)'
;MPRWNRREKPDYRHLRDVTDEAALVNAIRSPTYGEGHDYRLLAGFQARLVAMWGDRDLLALDELVPAHEEVRARDPGFFGYGRNWQGAFLHDAVGNLVGWGLRLGVLQEEAADGARAFRMVRRAPVFEKMGNGRWRRIDAVPGRSERGAAKREAYRVKHAEKVAPAVRELVGRLCAAGMPIPNAWFTRYPDQFARLKGLAAHVANARPTFEDAHRGMHLADQKAWLADLDRCARIMAGSEMVRDHFLRKLQAEGAPAPEVPADDIEALGTLA
;
A
#
# COMPACT_ATOMS: atom_id res chain seq x y z
N MET A 1 -20.29 -9.53 -25.05
CA MET A 1 -20.83 -8.96 -23.80
C MET A 1 -19.86 -7.91 -23.28
N PRO A 2 -20.24 -6.62 -23.18
CA PRO A 2 -19.34 -5.60 -22.69
C PRO A 2 -19.15 -5.79 -21.18
N ARG A 3 -17.91 -6.00 -20.72
CA ARG A 3 -17.55 -6.00 -19.30
C ARG A 3 -17.58 -4.57 -18.78
N TRP A 4 -18.67 -4.17 -18.14
CA TRP A 4 -18.71 -3.00 -17.26
C TRP A 4 -17.94 -3.33 -15.97
N ASN A 5 -16.65 -3.04 -15.96
CA ASN A 5 -15.86 -2.87 -14.74
C ASN A 5 -15.39 -1.41 -14.66
N ARG A 6 -16.32 -0.45 -14.75
CA ARG A 6 -16.09 0.86 -14.16
C ARG A 6 -16.37 0.67 -12.68
N ARG A 7 -15.32 0.50 -11.87
CA ARG A 7 -15.43 0.80 -10.45
C ARG A 7 -16.02 2.20 -10.36
N GLU A 8 -17.17 2.33 -9.71
CA GLU A 8 -17.80 3.61 -9.44
C GLU A 8 -16.72 4.53 -8.86
N LYS A 9 -16.56 5.73 -9.43
CA LYS A 9 -15.55 6.67 -8.92
C LYS A 9 -15.88 6.92 -7.44
N PRO A 10 -14.88 6.95 -6.54
CA PRO A 10 -15.15 7.22 -5.14
C PRO A 10 -15.89 8.56 -4.99
N ASP A 11 -16.94 8.57 -4.18
CA ASP A 11 -17.77 9.75 -3.95
C ASP A 11 -17.18 10.62 -2.83
N TYR A 12 -16.81 11.85 -3.18
CA TYR A 12 -16.22 12.84 -2.27
C TYR A 12 -17.14 14.04 -2.02
N ARG A 13 -18.43 13.96 -2.38
CA ARG A 13 -19.38 15.07 -2.25
C ARG A 13 -19.54 15.58 -0.81
N HIS A 14 -19.29 14.72 0.19
CA HIS A 14 -19.32 15.08 1.61
C HIS A 14 -18.18 16.02 2.02
N LEU A 15 -17.15 16.22 1.19
CA LEU A 15 -16.06 17.17 1.44
C LEU A 15 -16.33 18.55 0.82
N ARG A 16 -17.42 18.70 0.06
CA ARG A 16 -17.79 19.96 -0.55
C ARG A 16 -18.11 20.98 0.55
N ASP A 17 -17.47 22.14 0.50
CA ASP A 17 -17.65 23.26 1.44
C ASP A 17 -17.31 22.91 2.90
N VAL A 18 -16.59 21.81 3.14
CA VAL A 18 -16.13 21.40 4.46
C VAL A 18 -14.72 21.94 4.71
N THR A 19 -14.50 22.53 5.88
CA THR A 19 -13.17 22.99 6.30
C THR A 19 -12.25 21.80 6.57
N ASP A 20 -10.95 22.01 6.42
CA ASP A 20 -9.91 21.02 6.70
C ASP A 20 -10.07 20.38 8.08
N GLU A 21 -10.26 21.19 9.12
CA GLU A 21 -10.47 20.72 10.49
C GLU A 21 -11.76 19.89 10.63
N ALA A 22 -12.86 20.34 10.03
CA ALA A 22 -14.12 19.62 10.08
C ALA A 22 -14.02 18.27 9.36
N ALA A 23 -13.34 18.21 8.22
CA ALA A 23 -13.09 16.96 7.50
C ALA A 23 -12.30 15.97 8.36
N LEU A 24 -11.23 16.43 9.03
CA LEU A 24 -10.43 15.60 9.95
C LEU A 24 -11.28 15.06 11.10
N VAL A 25 -11.97 15.94 11.83
CA VAL A 25 -12.74 15.57 13.02
C VAL A 25 -13.91 14.66 12.67
N ASN A 26 -14.60 14.94 11.57
CA ASN A 26 -15.72 14.11 11.10
C ASN A 26 -15.23 12.70 10.72
N ALA A 27 -14.13 12.59 9.98
CA ALA A 27 -13.57 11.31 9.57
C ALA A 27 -13.02 10.49 10.76
N ILE A 28 -12.48 11.13 11.81
CA ILE A 28 -12.09 10.44 13.04
C ILE A 28 -13.33 9.81 13.71
N ARG A 29 -14.40 10.60 13.85
CA ARG A 29 -15.65 10.15 14.49
C ARG A 29 -16.35 9.08 13.67
N SER A 30 -16.44 9.26 12.36
CA SER A 30 -17.14 8.38 11.42
C SER A 30 -16.32 8.21 10.13
N PRO A 31 -15.35 7.27 10.10
CA PRO A 31 -14.52 6.94 8.95
C PRO A 31 -15.37 6.70 7.72
N THR A 32 -15.13 7.49 6.70
CA THR A 32 -15.82 7.49 5.42
C THR A 32 -15.44 6.29 4.54
N TYR A 33 -14.24 5.72 4.75
CA TYR A 33 -13.66 4.67 3.92
C TYR A 33 -13.26 3.43 4.67
N GLY A 34 -13.55 2.29 4.06
CA GLY A 34 -13.23 0.97 4.57
C GLY A 34 -14.39 0.33 5.30
N GLU A 35 -14.39 -0.99 5.33
CA GLU A 35 -15.42 -1.78 5.98
C GLU A 35 -14.80 -2.59 7.11
N GLY A 36 -15.52 -2.78 8.22
CA GLY A 36 -15.04 -3.50 9.39
C GLY A 36 -14.66 -4.97 9.11
N HIS A 37 -15.07 -5.51 7.97
CA HIS A 37 -14.78 -6.88 7.53
C HIS A 37 -13.68 -6.96 6.46
N ASP A 38 -13.19 -5.85 5.89
CA ASP A 38 -12.04 -5.84 4.99
C ASP A 38 -10.72 -5.84 5.76
N TYR A 39 -10.38 -7.01 6.30
CA TYR A 39 -9.17 -7.18 7.13
C TYR A 39 -7.86 -6.88 6.39
N ARG A 40 -7.84 -6.93 5.05
CA ARG A 40 -6.66 -6.52 4.28
C ARG A 40 -6.48 -5.01 4.39
N LEU A 41 -7.55 -4.26 4.19
CA LEU A 41 -7.52 -2.80 4.29
C LEU A 41 -7.19 -2.35 5.72
N LEU A 42 -7.83 -2.96 6.73
CA LEU A 42 -7.60 -2.64 8.13
C LEU A 42 -6.16 -2.95 8.59
N ALA A 43 -5.55 -4.05 8.09
CA ALA A 43 -4.14 -4.32 8.31
C ALA A 43 -3.24 -3.23 7.71
N GLY A 44 -3.60 -2.73 6.52
CA GLY A 44 -2.91 -1.61 5.88
C GLY A 44 -3.03 -0.30 6.68
N PHE A 45 -4.20 -0.02 7.28
CA PHE A 45 -4.35 1.12 8.19
C PHE A 45 -3.46 1.00 9.42
N GLN A 46 -3.39 -0.17 10.06
CA GLN A 46 -2.50 -0.37 11.19
C GLN A 46 -1.03 -0.12 10.82
N ALA A 47 -0.55 -0.68 9.70
CA ALA A 47 0.83 -0.47 9.27
C ALA A 47 1.16 1.02 9.06
N ARG A 48 0.22 1.78 8.49
CA ARG A 48 0.38 3.23 8.29
C ARG A 48 0.38 4.00 9.61
N LEU A 49 -0.48 3.65 10.55
CA LEU A 49 -0.51 4.24 11.89
C LEU A 49 0.81 4.03 12.63
N VAL A 50 1.36 2.81 12.58
CA VAL A 50 2.67 2.50 13.20
C VAL A 50 3.79 3.33 12.56
N ALA A 51 3.81 3.44 11.23
CA ALA A 51 4.80 4.25 10.53
C ALA A 51 4.66 5.76 10.86
N MET A 52 3.41 6.26 10.92
CA MET A 52 3.07 7.64 11.26
C MET A 52 3.49 8.01 12.68
N TRP A 53 3.21 7.16 13.68
CA TRP A 53 3.67 7.41 15.06
C TRP A 53 5.20 7.29 15.17
N GLY A 54 5.83 6.35 14.46
CA GLY A 54 7.27 6.08 14.63
C GLY A 54 7.54 5.67 16.08
N ASP A 55 8.49 6.29 16.76
CA ASP A 55 8.78 6.03 18.18
C ASP A 55 7.95 6.88 19.15
N ARG A 56 7.14 7.84 18.64
CA ARG A 56 6.23 8.64 19.47
C ARG A 56 5.15 7.75 20.04
N ASP A 57 4.73 7.99 21.27
CA ASP A 57 3.59 7.29 21.88
C ASP A 57 2.29 8.11 21.81
N LEU A 58 2.38 9.42 21.58
CA LEU A 58 1.26 10.36 21.56
C LEU A 58 1.40 11.31 20.38
N LEU A 59 0.27 11.65 19.74
CA LEU A 59 0.15 12.76 18.79
C LEU A 59 -1.09 13.59 19.12
N ALA A 60 -0.96 14.91 19.18
CA ALA A 60 -2.07 15.83 19.28
C ALA A 60 -2.85 15.91 17.96
N LEU A 61 -4.10 16.40 18.00
CA LEU A 61 -4.99 16.47 16.85
C LEU A 61 -4.38 17.27 15.68
N ASP A 62 -3.74 18.39 15.99
CA ASP A 62 -3.08 19.30 15.03
C ASP A 62 -1.76 18.73 14.47
N GLU A 63 -1.13 17.79 15.18
CA GLU A 63 0.08 17.10 14.73
C GLU A 63 -0.21 15.95 13.73
N LEU A 64 -1.45 15.49 13.62
CA LEU A 64 -1.79 14.32 12.81
C LEU A 64 -1.46 14.50 11.33
N VAL A 65 -1.87 15.61 10.73
CA VAL A 65 -1.63 15.86 9.30
C VAL A 65 -0.14 16.09 9.02
N PRO A 66 0.59 16.94 9.78
CA PRO A 66 2.04 17.07 9.64
C PRO A 66 2.79 15.74 9.77
N ALA A 67 2.47 14.92 10.77
CA ALA A 67 3.12 13.62 10.97
C ALA A 67 2.84 12.66 9.81
N HIS A 68 1.62 12.64 9.27
CA HIS A 68 1.29 11.86 8.07
C HIS A 68 2.10 12.33 6.86
N GLU A 69 2.15 13.64 6.61
CA GLU A 69 2.87 14.22 5.48
C GLU A 69 4.38 13.96 5.54
N GLU A 70 4.98 14.03 6.72
CA GLU A 70 6.40 13.70 6.91
C GLU A 70 6.72 12.26 6.46
N VAL A 71 5.89 11.29 6.86
CA VAL A 71 6.06 9.89 6.44
C VAL A 71 5.78 9.72 4.96
N ARG A 72 4.73 10.37 4.45
CA ARG A 72 4.36 10.33 3.04
C ARG A 72 5.44 10.94 2.14
N ALA A 73 6.18 11.94 2.60
CA ALA A 73 7.26 12.55 1.84
C ALA A 73 8.52 11.67 1.81
N ARG A 74 8.83 10.97 2.91
CA ARG A 74 10.07 10.19 3.05
C ARG A 74 10.01 8.75 2.54
N ASP A 75 8.82 8.14 2.52
CA ASP A 75 8.66 6.72 2.21
C ASP A 75 7.86 6.49 0.90
N PRO A 76 8.54 6.09 -0.20
CA PRO A 76 7.91 5.71 -1.46
C PRO A 76 6.85 4.60 -1.37
N GLY A 77 6.91 3.78 -0.31
CA GLY A 77 5.94 2.72 -0.03
C GLY A 77 4.72 3.17 0.75
N PHE A 78 4.73 4.39 1.28
CA PHE A 78 3.63 4.91 2.07
C PHE A 78 2.44 5.31 1.19
N PHE A 79 1.24 5.16 1.74
CA PHE A 79 0.01 5.45 1.01
C PHE A 79 -0.09 6.95 0.71
N GLY A 80 -0.29 7.28 -0.56
CA GLY A 80 -0.36 8.67 -1.02
C GLY A 80 0.99 9.28 -1.45
N TYR A 81 2.11 8.53 -1.42
CA TYR A 81 3.40 9.03 -1.93
C TYR A 81 3.28 9.54 -3.38
N GLY A 82 3.76 10.76 -3.62
CA GLY A 82 3.72 11.42 -4.93
C GLY A 82 2.32 11.82 -5.40
N ARG A 83 1.32 11.83 -4.51
CA ARG A 83 -0.04 12.34 -4.82
C ARG A 83 -0.19 13.77 -4.30
N ASN A 84 -0.78 14.65 -5.10
CA ASN A 84 -1.14 15.99 -4.66
C ASN A 84 -2.44 15.99 -3.84
N TRP A 85 -2.38 15.46 -2.61
CA TRP A 85 -3.49 15.54 -1.66
C TRP A 85 -3.35 16.82 -0.85
N GLN A 86 -4.43 17.59 -0.80
CA GLN A 86 -4.48 18.89 -0.16
C GLN A 86 -5.88 19.16 0.39
N GLY A 87 -5.98 20.13 1.30
CA GLY A 87 -7.24 20.59 1.90
C GLY A 87 -8.03 19.49 2.63
N ALA A 88 -9.35 19.58 2.55
CA ALA A 88 -10.30 18.68 3.19
C ALA A 88 -10.07 17.20 2.86
N PHE A 89 -9.58 16.87 1.65
CA PHE A 89 -9.32 15.49 1.27
C PHE A 89 -8.14 14.87 2.03
N LEU A 90 -7.04 15.61 2.21
CA LEU A 90 -5.90 15.13 3.01
C LEU A 90 -6.34 14.92 4.46
N HIS A 91 -7.09 15.87 5.00
CA HIS A 91 -7.60 15.83 6.37
C HIS A 91 -8.57 14.67 6.60
N ASP A 92 -9.50 14.42 5.67
CA ASP A 92 -10.39 13.26 5.72
C ASP A 92 -9.61 11.94 5.64
N ALA A 93 -8.61 11.83 4.75
CA ALA A 93 -7.79 10.62 4.63
C ALA A 93 -7.03 10.29 5.94
N VAL A 94 -6.46 11.31 6.59
CA VAL A 94 -5.78 11.19 7.89
C VAL A 94 -6.79 10.88 8.99
N GLY A 95 -7.92 11.56 9.01
CA GLY A 95 -8.97 11.34 10.01
C GLY A 95 -9.56 9.93 9.92
N ASN A 96 -9.76 9.43 8.70
CA ASN A 96 -10.21 8.07 8.45
C ASN A 96 -9.21 7.03 8.99
N LEU A 97 -7.91 7.27 8.79
CA LEU A 97 -6.84 6.42 9.31
C LEU A 97 -6.88 6.35 10.85
N VAL A 98 -6.97 7.51 11.52
CA VAL A 98 -7.04 7.61 12.99
C VAL A 98 -8.34 7.04 13.54
N GLY A 99 -9.48 7.32 12.90
CA GLY A 99 -10.78 6.80 13.30
C GLY A 99 -10.89 5.27 13.22
N TRP A 100 -10.21 4.64 12.26
CA TRP A 100 -10.02 3.18 12.25
C TRP A 100 -9.06 2.72 13.34
N GLY A 101 -7.98 3.44 13.61
CA GLY A 101 -7.07 3.17 14.72
C GLY A 101 -7.80 3.06 16.07
N LEU A 102 -8.73 3.99 16.33
CA LEU A 102 -9.59 3.97 17.52
C LEU A 102 -10.51 2.73 17.55
N ARG A 103 -11.23 2.45 16.45
CA ARG A 103 -12.13 1.28 16.34
C ARG A 103 -11.42 -0.06 16.51
N LEU A 104 -10.16 -0.13 16.10
CA LEU A 104 -9.34 -1.33 16.19
C LEU A 104 -8.66 -1.50 17.57
N GLY A 105 -8.74 -0.50 18.45
CA GLY A 105 -8.00 -0.48 19.71
C GLY A 105 -6.48 -0.40 19.50
N VAL A 106 -6.04 0.19 18.38
CA VAL A 106 -4.64 0.50 18.09
C VAL A 106 -4.27 1.85 18.71
N LEU A 107 -5.23 2.78 18.69
CA LEU A 107 -5.14 4.09 19.31
C LEU A 107 -6.15 4.21 20.46
N GLN A 108 -5.82 5.07 21.42
CA GLN A 108 -6.71 5.53 22.47
C GLN A 108 -6.77 7.06 22.44
N GLU A 109 -7.97 7.63 22.49
CA GLU A 109 -8.14 9.08 22.62
C GLU A 109 -7.92 9.48 24.08
N GLU A 110 -7.10 10.51 24.29
CA GLU A 110 -6.77 11.06 25.61
C GLU A 110 -6.74 12.60 25.53
N ALA A 111 -6.86 13.26 26.68
CA ALA A 111 -6.63 14.69 26.78
C ALA A 111 -5.17 14.95 27.20
N ALA A 112 -4.44 15.75 26.41
CA ALA A 112 -3.09 16.20 26.73
C ALA A 112 -3.04 17.72 26.63
N ASP A 113 -2.64 18.40 27.71
CA ASP A 113 -2.56 19.86 27.79
C ASP A 113 -3.87 20.59 27.40
N GLY A 114 -5.02 19.97 27.68
CA GLY A 114 -6.34 20.50 27.34
C GLY A 114 -6.76 20.31 25.87
N ALA A 115 -5.90 19.72 25.04
CA ALA A 115 -6.18 19.36 23.65
C ALA A 115 -6.46 17.86 23.49
N ARG A 116 -7.19 17.51 22.42
CA ARG A 116 -7.43 16.12 22.03
C ARG A 116 -6.14 15.52 21.48
N ALA A 117 -5.73 14.38 22.01
CA ALA A 117 -4.55 13.65 21.58
C ALA A 117 -4.85 12.15 21.46
N PHE A 118 -3.98 11.43 20.76
CA PHE A 118 -4.16 10.03 20.43
C PHE A 118 -2.92 9.23 20.82
N ARG A 119 -3.07 8.34 21.80
CA ARG A 119 -2.01 7.46 22.27
C ARG A 119 -1.96 6.18 21.45
N MET A 120 -0.78 5.77 21.01
CA MET A 120 -0.55 4.44 20.43
C MET A 120 -0.50 3.39 21.53
N VAL A 121 -1.59 2.64 21.70
CA VAL A 121 -1.68 1.59 22.74
C VAL A 121 -1.26 0.22 22.23
N ARG A 122 -1.24 0.01 20.91
CA ARG A 122 -0.87 -1.28 20.32
C ARG A 122 -0.11 -1.16 19.02
N ARG A 123 1.21 -1.41 19.09
CA ARG A 123 2.09 -1.50 17.90
C ARG A 123 2.09 -2.87 17.24
N ALA A 124 1.87 -3.93 18.03
CA ALA A 124 1.88 -5.30 17.52
C ALA A 124 0.72 -5.54 16.53
N PRO A 125 0.93 -6.27 15.43
CA PRO A 125 -0.11 -6.55 14.44
C PRO A 125 -1.40 -7.10 15.07
N VAL A 126 -2.54 -6.59 14.60
CA VAL A 126 -3.90 -7.05 14.94
C VAL A 126 -4.39 -8.05 13.90
N PHE A 127 -3.83 -8.00 12.69
CA PHE A 127 -4.19 -8.87 11.59
C PHE A 127 -2.97 -9.63 11.07
N GLU A 128 -3.19 -10.86 10.61
CA GLU A 128 -2.18 -11.61 9.86
C GLU A 128 -2.74 -12.11 8.52
N LYS A 129 -1.87 -12.13 7.53
CA LYS A 129 -2.14 -12.75 6.23
C LYS A 129 -1.94 -14.26 6.37
N MET A 130 -2.96 -15.03 6.01
CA MET A 130 -2.94 -16.49 6.01
C MET A 130 -2.28 -17.02 4.73
N GLY A 131 -1.79 -18.26 4.75
CA GLY A 131 -1.12 -18.92 3.63
C GLY A 131 -1.92 -18.97 2.31
N ASN A 132 -3.25 -18.84 2.36
CA ASN A 132 -4.14 -18.74 1.20
C ASN A 132 -4.37 -17.30 0.71
N GLY A 133 -3.66 -16.31 1.28
CA GLY A 133 -3.76 -14.89 0.94
C GLY A 133 -4.91 -14.13 1.61
N ARG A 134 -5.82 -14.81 2.33
CA ARG A 134 -6.86 -14.15 3.12
C ARG A 134 -6.29 -13.58 4.42
N TRP A 135 -6.89 -12.52 4.93
CA TRP A 135 -6.50 -11.92 6.20
C TRP A 135 -7.40 -12.42 7.33
N ARG A 136 -6.87 -12.46 8.55
CA ARG A 136 -7.64 -12.74 9.77
C ARG A 136 -7.18 -11.86 10.93
N ARG A 137 -8.04 -11.64 11.91
CA ARG A 137 -7.70 -10.99 13.18
C ARG A 137 -6.99 -11.98 14.12
N ILE A 138 -5.90 -11.56 14.75
CA ILE A 138 -5.04 -12.39 15.61
C ILE A 138 -5.71 -12.65 16.98
N ASP A 139 -6.38 -11.63 17.53
CA ASP A 139 -6.99 -11.63 18.87
C ASP A 139 -8.23 -12.53 18.98
N ALA A 140 -8.76 -13.02 17.85
CA ALA A 140 -9.99 -13.80 17.81
C ALA A 140 -9.83 -15.25 18.31
N VAL A 141 -8.60 -15.72 18.60
CA VAL A 141 -8.37 -17.09 19.10
C VAL A 141 -7.21 -17.13 20.12
N PRO A 142 -7.48 -17.17 21.43
CA PRO A 142 -6.45 -17.33 22.46
C PRO A 142 -5.67 -18.65 22.30
N GLY A 143 -4.34 -18.62 22.42
CA GLY A 143 -3.49 -19.81 22.57
C GLY A 143 -3.09 -20.59 21.29
N ARG A 144 -3.67 -20.30 20.12
CA ARG A 144 -3.30 -20.98 18.84
C ARG A 144 -2.18 -20.29 18.05
N SER A 145 -1.79 -19.07 18.40
CA SER A 145 -1.06 -18.18 17.49
C SER A 145 0.44 -18.47 17.40
N GLU A 146 1.15 -18.73 18.51
CA GLU A 146 2.62 -18.75 18.52
C GLU A 146 3.25 -20.00 17.90
N ARG A 147 2.88 -21.20 18.36
CA ARG A 147 3.35 -22.47 17.75
C ARG A 147 2.95 -22.58 16.28
N GLY A 148 1.74 -22.09 15.96
CA GLY A 148 1.28 -22.02 14.59
C GLY A 148 2.09 -21.03 13.74
N ALA A 149 2.45 -19.87 14.29
CA ALA A 149 3.24 -18.85 13.62
C ALA A 149 4.65 -19.36 13.32
N ALA A 150 5.32 -20.00 14.29
CA ALA A 150 6.64 -20.60 14.08
C ALA A 150 6.64 -21.66 12.97
N LYS A 151 5.62 -22.53 12.94
CA LYS A 151 5.48 -23.54 11.86
C LYS A 151 5.18 -22.91 10.50
N ARG A 152 4.37 -21.84 10.46
CA ARG A 152 4.08 -21.08 9.23
C ARG A 152 5.35 -20.39 8.71
N GLU A 153 6.12 -19.81 9.61
CA GLU A 153 7.37 -19.13 9.30
C GLU A 153 8.43 -20.10 8.77
N ALA A 154 8.63 -21.23 9.45
CA ALA A 154 9.51 -22.30 8.96
C ALA A 154 9.10 -22.79 7.57
N TYR A 155 7.79 -22.96 7.32
CA TYR A 155 7.30 -23.34 6.00
C TYR A 155 7.52 -22.25 4.94
N ARG A 156 7.33 -20.98 5.30
CA ARG A 156 7.59 -19.82 4.43
C ARG A 156 9.06 -19.74 4.02
N VAL A 157 9.99 -19.92 4.97
CA VAL A 157 11.43 -19.96 4.72
C VAL A 157 11.80 -21.14 3.82
N LYS A 158 11.34 -22.35 4.14
CA LYS A 158 11.58 -23.54 3.31
C LYS A 158 11.03 -23.41 1.89
N HIS A 159 9.85 -22.78 1.73
CA HIS A 159 9.31 -22.53 0.40
C HIS A 159 10.14 -21.52 -0.37
N ALA A 160 10.62 -20.45 0.29
CA ALA A 160 11.49 -19.46 -0.32
C ALA A 160 12.77 -20.11 -0.87
N GLU A 161 13.44 -20.92 -0.06
CA GLU A 161 14.63 -21.68 -0.48
C GLU A 161 14.34 -22.60 -1.67
N LYS A 162 13.19 -23.29 -1.65
CA LYS A 162 12.76 -24.16 -2.75
C LYS A 162 12.58 -23.40 -4.06
N VAL A 163 12.01 -22.19 -4.03
CA VAL A 163 11.73 -21.42 -5.27
C VAL A 163 12.90 -20.54 -5.70
N ALA A 164 13.90 -20.34 -4.86
CA ALA A 164 15.04 -19.46 -5.13
C ALA A 164 15.78 -19.76 -6.46
N PRO A 165 16.02 -21.03 -6.88
CA PRO A 165 16.62 -21.30 -8.19
C PRO A 165 15.76 -20.81 -9.36
N ALA A 166 14.45 -21.07 -9.32
CA ALA A 166 13.53 -20.65 -10.37
C ALA A 166 13.38 -19.12 -10.42
N VAL A 167 13.35 -18.45 -9.26
CA VAL A 167 13.36 -16.98 -9.20
C VAL A 167 14.62 -16.42 -9.85
N ARG A 168 15.81 -16.94 -9.50
CA ARG A 168 17.09 -16.48 -10.09
C ARG A 168 17.13 -16.67 -11.60
N GLU A 169 16.66 -17.82 -12.08
CA GLU A 169 16.60 -18.10 -13.52
C GLU A 169 15.69 -17.11 -14.25
N LEU A 170 14.46 -16.92 -13.75
CA LEU A 170 13.49 -16.02 -14.36
C LEU A 170 13.96 -14.56 -14.32
N VAL A 171 14.49 -14.09 -13.20
CA VAL A 171 15.07 -12.74 -13.10
C VAL A 171 16.22 -12.58 -14.09
N GLY A 172 17.11 -13.58 -14.21
CA GLY A 172 18.19 -13.57 -15.21
C GLY A 172 17.68 -13.39 -16.64
N ARG A 173 16.61 -14.11 -17.01
CA ARG A 173 15.96 -13.96 -18.34
C ARG A 173 15.40 -12.55 -18.54
N LEU A 174 14.75 -11.99 -17.53
CA LEU A 174 14.19 -10.64 -17.59
C LEU A 174 15.28 -9.57 -17.69
N CYS A 175 16.41 -9.74 -16.99
CA CYS A 175 17.58 -8.87 -17.13
C CYS A 175 18.14 -8.92 -18.54
N ALA A 176 18.35 -10.12 -19.10
CA ALA A 176 18.86 -10.30 -20.47
C ALA A 176 17.93 -9.67 -21.51
N ALA A 177 16.61 -9.71 -21.28
CA ALA A 177 15.61 -9.10 -22.15
C ALA A 177 15.43 -7.59 -21.95
N GLY A 178 16.19 -6.94 -21.06
CA GLY A 178 16.09 -5.50 -20.80
C GLY A 178 14.75 -5.07 -20.18
N MET A 179 14.06 -5.97 -19.47
CA MET A 179 12.69 -5.70 -19.03
C MET A 179 12.61 -4.48 -18.09
N PRO A 180 11.72 -3.50 -18.38
CA PRO A 180 11.42 -2.41 -17.46
C PRO A 180 10.63 -2.93 -16.24
N ILE A 181 10.77 -2.27 -15.09
CA ILE A 181 10.08 -2.68 -13.86
C ILE A 181 8.59 -2.29 -13.96
N PRO A 182 7.65 -3.24 -13.87
CA PRO A 182 6.22 -2.92 -13.88
C PRO A 182 5.80 -2.10 -12.67
N ASN A 183 5.06 -1.00 -12.89
CA ASN A 183 4.54 -0.15 -11.81
C ASN A 183 3.62 -0.90 -10.83
N ALA A 184 2.91 -1.92 -11.34
CA ALA A 184 2.08 -2.80 -10.52
C ALA A 184 2.89 -3.54 -9.43
N TRP A 185 4.20 -3.76 -9.61
CA TRP A 185 5.02 -4.42 -8.60
C TRP A 185 5.28 -3.53 -7.38
N PHE A 186 5.45 -2.21 -7.56
CA PHE A 186 5.58 -1.27 -6.45
C PHE A 186 4.33 -1.20 -5.57
N THR A 187 3.16 -1.34 -6.19
CA THR A 187 1.89 -1.29 -5.46
C THR A 187 1.50 -2.64 -4.87
N ARG A 188 1.87 -3.74 -5.52
CA ARG A 188 1.55 -5.11 -5.07
C ARG A 188 2.49 -5.63 -3.99
N TYR A 189 3.78 -5.31 -4.09
CA TYR A 189 4.84 -5.77 -3.18
C TYR A 189 5.62 -4.57 -2.63
N PRO A 190 4.95 -3.63 -1.92
CA PRO A 190 5.55 -2.37 -1.51
C PRO A 190 6.76 -2.59 -0.58
N ASP A 191 6.68 -3.52 0.37
CA ASP A 191 7.76 -3.82 1.31
C ASP A 191 9.06 -4.25 0.60
N GLN A 192 8.96 -4.90 -0.56
CA GLN A 192 10.10 -5.39 -1.31
C GLN A 192 10.61 -4.38 -2.34
N PHE A 193 9.71 -3.65 -3.00
CA PHE A 193 10.07 -2.88 -4.19
C PHE A 193 9.83 -1.39 -4.12
N ALA A 194 9.06 -0.87 -3.15
CA ALA A 194 8.71 0.55 -3.15
C ALA A 194 9.93 1.47 -3.15
N ARG A 195 11.00 1.10 -2.43
CA ARG A 195 12.27 1.84 -2.39
C ARG A 195 12.98 1.94 -3.73
N LEU A 196 12.66 1.07 -4.70
CA LEU A 196 13.24 1.11 -6.04
C LEU A 196 12.48 2.06 -6.97
N LYS A 197 11.31 2.54 -6.57
CA LYS A 197 10.46 3.41 -7.41
C LYS A 197 11.19 4.72 -7.67
N GLY A 198 11.40 5.04 -8.95
CA GLY A 198 12.16 6.22 -9.37
C GLY A 198 13.68 6.06 -9.33
N LEU A 199 14.21 5.03 -8.66
CA LEU A 199 15.65 4.74 -8.59
C LEU A 199 16.09 3.68 -9.61
N ALA A 200 15.21 2.73 -9.95
CA ALA A 200 15.46 1.69 -10.93
C ALA A 200 14.39 1.72 -12.03
N ALA A 201 14.81 1.79 -13.29
CA ALA A 201 13.92 1.69 -14.44
C ALA A 201 13.78 0.26 -14.96
N HIS A 202 14.86 -0.55 -14.85
CA HIS A 202 14.91 -1.92 -15.37
C HIS A 202 15.24 -2.93 -14.27
N VAL A 203 14.79 -4.17 -14.46
CA VAL A 203 15.04 -5.28 -13.52
C VAL A 203 16.55 -5.48 -13.30
N ALA A 204 17.36 -5.30 -14.34
CA ALA A 204 18.82 -5.39 -14.28
C ALA A 204 19.46 -4.41 -13.28
N ASN A 205 18.90 -3.20 -13.12
CA ASN A 205 19.45 -2.16 -12.24
C ASN A 205 19.37 -2.53 -10.76
N ALA A 206 18.48 -3.46 -10.40
CA ALA A 206 18.27 -3.90 -9.02
C ALA A 206 18.15 -5.43 -8.94
N ARG A 207 18.92 -6.15 -9.78
CA ARG A 207 18.84 -7.61 -9.91
C ARG A 207 18.91 -8.35 -8.57
N PRO A 208 19.87 -8.07 -7.65
CA PRO A 208 19.92 -8.75 -6.36
C PRO A 208 18.63 -8.59 -5.55
N THR A 209 18.02 -7.41 -5.57
CA THR A 209 16.76 -7.14 -4.88
C THR A 209 15.64 -8.02 -5.43
N PHE A 210 15.52 -8.18 -6.76
CA PHE A 210 14.51 -9.04 -7.36
C PHE A 210 14.74 -10.53 -7.11
N GLU A 211 16.00 -10.97 -7.10
CA GLU A 211 16.36 -12.36 -6.80
C GLU A 211 16.01 -12.72 -5.35
N ASP A 212 16.24 -11.80 -4.41
CA ASP A 212 16.08 -12.06 -2.98
C ASP A 212 14.70 -11.67 -2.42
N ALA A 213 13.89 -10.88 -3.14
CA ALA A 213 12.61 -10.34 -2.67
C ALA A 213 11.68 -11.41 -2.07
N HIS A 214 11.62 -12.59 -2.69
CA HIS A 214 10.78 -13.70 -2.26
C HIS A 214 11.09 -14.19 -0.83
N ARG A 215 12.33 -14.01 -0.35
CA ARG A 215 12.74 -14.43 1.00
C ARG A 215 12.08 -13.62 2.10
N GLY A 216 11.68 -12.38 1.84
CA GLY A 216 10.94 -11.54 2.78
C GLY A 216 9.42 -11.63 2.62
N MET A 217 8.94 -12.21 1.52
CA MET A 217 7.52 -12.26 1.20
C MET A 217 6.77 -13.32 2.02
N HIS A 218 5.50 -13.02 2.28
CA HIS A 218 4.53 -14.01 2.73
C HIS A 218 4.32 -15.10 1.66
N LEU A 219 3.98 -16.33 2.06
CA LEU A 219 3.89 -17.50 1.16
C LEU A 219 3.00 -17.27 -0.07
N ALA A 220 1.83 -16.66 0.11
CA ALA A 220 0.92 -16.35 -1.00
C ALA A 220 1.55 -15.36 -1.99
N ASP A 221 2.36 -14.43 -1.50
CA ASP A 221 3.05 -13.45 -2.33
C ASP A 221 4.27 -14.07 -3.02
N GLN A 222 4.99 -15.00 -2.38
CA GLN A 222 6.05 -15.77 -3.06
C GLN A 222 5.51 -16.52 -4.29
N LYS A 223 4.34 -17.16 -4.15
CA LYS A 223 3.69 -17.87 -5.27
C LYS A 223 3.22 -16.91 -6.36
N ALA A 224 2.59 -15.81 -5.96
CA ALA A 224 2.14 -14.78 -6.90
C ALA A 224 3.32 -14.11 -7.63
N TRP A 225 4.41 -13.86 -6.91
CA TRP A 225 5.64 -13.28 -7.43
C TRP A 225 6.28 -14.20 -8.47
N LEU A 226 6.43 -15.49 -8.15
CA LEU A 226 6.93 -16.47 -9.10
C LEU A 226 6.06 -16.55 -10.37
N ALA A 227 4.73 -16.54 -10.21
CA ALA A 227 3.81 -16.53 -11.36
C ALA A 227 3.89 -15.23 -12.18
N ASP A 228 4.07 -14.07 -11.53
CA ASP A 228 4.27 -12.79 -12.21
C ASP A 228 5.59 -12.79 -12.99
N LEU A 229 6.69 -13.28 -12.41
CA LEU A 229 7.99 -13.44 -13.07
C LEU A 229 7.90 -14.36 -14.28
N ASP A 230 7.30 -15.54 -14.12
CA ASP A 230 7.11 -16.50 -15.20
C ASP A 230 6.28 -15.93 -16.35
N ARG A 231 5.16 -15.26 -16.04
CA ARG A 231 4.33 -14.58 -17.04
C ARG A 231 5.14 -13.55 -17.81
N CYS A 232 5.89 -12.70 -17.11
CA CYS A 232 6.72 -11.67 -17.75
C CYS A 232 7.83 -12.29 -18.61
N ALA A 233 8.51 -13.33 -18.14
CA ALA A 233 9.55 -14.01 -18.90
C ALA A 233 8.99 -14.64 -20.19
N ARG A 234 7.80 -15.26 -20.13
CA ARG A 234 7.11 -15.80 -21.31
C ARG A 234 6.72 -14.71 -22.31
N ILE A 235 6.25 -13.56 -21.84
CA ILE A 235 5.93 -12.42 -22.71
C ILE A 235 7.19 -11.88 -23.39
N MET A 236 8.28 -11.71 -22.64
CA MET A 236 9.54 -11.19 -23.19
C MET A 236 10.22 -12.15 -24.17
N ALA A 237 10.00 -13.45 -24.03
CA ALA A 237 10.44 -14.50 -24.97
C ALA A 237 9.45 -14.75 -26.12
N GLY A 238 8.27 -14.12 -26.10
CA GLY A 238 7.22 -14.27 -27.10
C GLY A 238 7.53 -13.54 -28.41
N SER A 239 6.54 -13.49 -29.31
CA SER A 239 6.68 -12.74 -30.56
C SER A 239 6.90 -11.25 -30.30
N GLU A 240 7.61 -10.60 -31.22
CA GLU A 240 7.92 -9.17 -31.14
C GLU A 240 6.68 -8.31 -30.93
N MET A 241 5.60 -8.60 -31.66
CA MET A 241 4.31 -7.90 -31.50
C MET A 241 3.75 -7.98 -30.06
N VAL A 242 3.81 -9.15 -29.42
CA VAL A 242 3.31 -9.34 -28.06
C VAL A 242 4.19 -8.62 -27.04
N ARG A 243 5.51 -8.70 -27.23
CA ARG A 243 6.50 -7.99 -26.41
C ARG A 243 6.31 -6.47 -26.52
N ASP A 244 6.20 -5.94 -27.73
CA ASP A 244 6.06 -4.50 -27.97
C ASP A 244 4.75 -3.96 -27.40
N HIS A 245 3.65 -4.68 -27.60
CA HIS A 245 2.37 -4.31 -27.00
C HIS A 245 2.47 -4.26 -25.47
N PHE A 246 3.11 -5.25 -24.86
CA PHE A 246 3.32 -5.29 -23.42
C PHE A 246 4.21 -4.15 -22.92
N LEU A 247 5.32 -3.86 -23.60
CA LEU A 247 6.22 -2.76 -23.24
C LEU A 247 5.54 -1.39 -23.35
N ARG A 248 4.76 -1.16 -24.41
CA ARG A 248 3.95 0.08 -24.55
C ARG A 248 2.95 0.22 -23.40
N LYS A 249 2.32 -0.88 -22.99
CA LYS A 249 1.40 -0.86 -21.85
C LYS A 249 2.12 -0.50 -20.55
N LEU A 250 3.31 -1.06 -20.30
CA LEU A 250 4.10 -0.70 -19.12
C LEU A 250 4.52 0.77 -19.13
N GLN A 251 4.88 1.32 -20.30
CA GLN A 251 5.20 2.74 -20.45
C GLN A 251 3.98 3.63 -20.16
N ALA A 252 2.80 3.26 -20.65
CA ALA A 252 1.56 3.99 -20.37
C ALA A 252 1.17 3.95 -18.88
N GLU A 253 1.44 2.84 -18.18
CA GLU A 253 1.26 2.73 -16.73
C GLU A 253 2.32 3.50 -15.93
N GLY A 254 3.47 3.78 -16.55
CA GLY A 254 4.64 4.50 -16.02
C GLY A 254 4.61 6.01 -16.18
N ALA A 255 3.85 6.52 -17.15
CA ALA A 255 3.74 7.94 -17.42
C ALA A 255 3.17 8.68 -16.19
N PRO A 256 3.68 9.89 -15.86
CA PRO A 256 2.97 10.76 -14.94
C PRO A 256 1.53 10.89 -15.42
N ALA A 257 0.57 10.93 -14.48
CA ALA A 257 -0.80 11.27 -14.85
C ALA A 257 -0.73 12.52 -15.74
N PRO A 258 -1.45 12.57 -16.88
CA PRO A 258 -1.47 13.78 -17.68
C PRO A 258 -1.78 14.93 -16.73
N GLU A 259 -0.98 16.01 -16.81
CA GLU A 259 -1.32 17.25 -16.14
C GLU A 259 -2.78 17.52 -16.47
N VAL A 260 -3.61 17.60 -15.43
CA VAL A 260 -4.98 18.04 -15.59
C VAL A 260 -4.87 19.40 -16.27
N PRO A 261 -5.40 19.57 -17.49
CA PRO A 261 -5.29 20.84 -18.20
C PRO A 261 -5.73 21.98 -17.28
N ALA A 262 -5.06 23.12 -17.33
CA ALA A 262 -5.42 24.28 -16.51
C ALA A 262 -6.92 24.62 -16.61
N ASP A 263 -7.50 24.37 -17.79
CA ASP A 263 -8.93 24.55 -18.10
C ASP A 263 -9.86 23.65 -17.25
N ASP A 264 -9.42 22.43 -16.89
CA ASP A 264 -10.17 21.52 -16.00
C ASP A 264 -10.04 21.93 -14.51
N ILE A 265 -8.98 22.66 -14.16
CA ILE A 265 -8.79 23.26 -12.83
C ILE A 265 -9.63 24.55 -12.71
N GLU A 266 -9.74 25.34 -13.78
CA GLU A 266 -10.66 26.48 -13.84
C GLU A 266 -12.13 26.05 -13.76
N ALA A 267 -12.52 24.94 -14.40
CA ALA A 267 -13.87 24.39 -14.28
C ALA A 267 -14.23 23.95 -12.85
N LEU A 268 -13.23 23.64 -12.02
CA LEU A 268 -13.39 23.37 -10.58
C LEU A 268 -13.37 24.65 -9.73
N GLY A 269 -12.78 25.74 -10.22
CA GLY A 269 -12.66 27.04 -9.54
C GLY A 269 -13.72 28.08 -9.89
N THR A 270 -14.54 27.87 -10.94
CA THR A 270 -15.55 28.85 -11.42
C THR A 270 -17.01 28.50 -11.07
N LEU A 271 -17.22 27.58 -10.13
CA LEU A 271 -18.53 27.39 -9.46
C LEU A 271 -18.49 27.93 -8.03
N ALA A 272 -18.04 29.18 -7.90
CA ALA A 272 -18.24 30.00 -6.69
C ALA A 272 -19.63 30.65 -6.72
#